data_AF-A0A916MGY0-F1
#
_entry.id   AF-A0A916MGY0-F1
#
_cell.length_a   1.000
_cell.length_b   1.000
_cell.length_c   1.000
_cell.angle_alpha   90.00
_cell.angle_beta   90.00
_cell.angle_gamma   90.00
#
_symmetry.space_group_name_H-M   'P 1'
#
loop_
_entity.id
_entity.type
_entity.pdbx_description
1 polymer ?
#
loop_
_entity_poly.entity_id
_entity_poly.type
_entity_poly.pdbx_seq_one_letter_code
_entity_poly.pdbx_strand_id
1 'polypeptide(L)' 'MLDIRLTVQDAEMLRKILESYLSDLRAEIAGTDSKDLRDALKEEEVFIKGLLRRLPVEDVRVTV' A
#
# COMPACT_ATOMS: atom_id res chain seq x y z
N MET A 1 -7.18 -6.69 -20.22
CA MET A 1 -6.54 -6.61 -18.89
C MET A 1 -5.04 -6.49 -19.12
N LEU A 2 -4.32 -5.76 -18.27
CA LEU A 2 -2.87 -5.64 -18.34
C LEU A 2 -2.29 -6.42 -17.15
N ASP A 3 -1.32 -7.29 -17.40
CA ASP A 3 -0.69 -8.13 -16.37
C ASP A 3 0.74 -7.66 -16.10
N ILE A 4 1.08 -7.54 -14.81
CA ILE A 4 2.45 -7.30 -14.34
C ILE A 4 2.92 -8.58 -13.67
N ARG A 5 4.04 -9.15 -14.15
CA ARG A 5 4.67 -10.32 -13.54
C ARG A 5 5.71 -9.84 -12.53
N LEU A 6 5.56 -10.26 -11.28
CA LEU A 6 6.51 -9.97 -10.20
C LEU A 6 7.13 -11.28 -9.72
N THR A 7 8.41 -11.26 -9.38
CA THR A 7 8.99 -12.32 -8.55
C THR A 7 8.46 -12.21 -7.13
N VAL A 8 8.66 -13.24 -6.31
CA VAL A 8 8.30 -13.20 -4.88
C VAL A 8 9.02 -12.03 -4.19
N GLN A 9 10.31 -11.87 -4.47
CA GLN A 9 11.13 -10.80 -3.91
C GLN A 9 10.63 -9.41 -4.34
N ASP A 10 10.26 -9.22 -5.61
CA ASP A 10 9.72 -7.94 -6.08
C ASP A 10 8.36 -7.63 -5.43
N ALA A 11 7.52 -8.66 -5.24
CA ALA A 11 6.23 -8.50 -4.60
C ALA A 11 6.36 -8.14 -3.11
N GLU A 12 7.33 -8.72 -2.40
CA GLU A 12 7.67 -8.36 -1.01
C GLU A 12 8.23 -6.94 -0.91
N MET A 13 9.12 -6.56 -1.83
CA MET A 13 9.68 -5.21 -1.86
C MET A 13 8.58 -4.18 -2.16
N LEU A 14 7.72 -4.47 -3.14
CA LEU A 14 6.60 -3.61 -3.48
C LEU A 14 5.62 -3.46 -2.31
N ARG A 15 5.34 -4.54 -1.58
CA ARG A 15 4.56 -4.47 -0.34
C ARG A 15 5.19 -3.49 0.65
N LYS A 16 6.49 -3.62 0.94
CA LYS A 16 7.21 -2.76 1.90
C LYS A 16 7.16 -1.28 1.48
N ILE A 17 7.33 -1.00 0.19
CA ILE A 17 7.20 0.36 -0.37
C ILE A 17 5.78 0.90 -0.17
N LEU A 18 4.76 0.11 -0.50
CA LEU A 18 3.36 0.52 -0.37
C LEU A 18 2.93 0.70 1.09
N GLU A 19 3.43 -0.11 2.02
CA GLU A 19 3.18 0.02 3.46
C GLU A 19 3.84 1.28 4.03
N SER A 20 5.08 1.59 3.63
CA SER A 20 5.75 2.84 3.99
C SER A 20 4.96 4.04 3.47
N TYR A 21 4.61 4.02 2.18
CA TYR A 21 3.87 5.13 1.57
C TYR A 21 2.48 5.30 2.20
N LEU A 22 1.79 4.20 2.53
CA LEU A 22 0.50 4.26 3.23
C LEU A 22 0.61 4.92 4.60
N SER A 23 1.73 4.74 5.30
CA SER A 23 1.99 5.41 6.58
C SER A 23 2.10 6.92 6.39
N ASP A 24 2.89 7.36 5.41
CA ASP A 24 3.09 8.79 5.10
C ASP A 24 1.79 9.43 4.61
N LEU A 25 1.05 8.75 3.73
CA LEU A 25 -0.24 9.21 3.21
C LEU A 25 -1.26 9.45 4.33
N ARG A 26 -1.28 8.61 5.36
CA ARG A 26 -2.16 8.80 6.52
C ARG A 26 -1.80 10.04 7.33
N ALA A 27 -0.50 10.33 7.48
CA ALA A 27 -0.05 11.55 8.12
C ALA A 27 -0.46 12.78 7.29
N GLU A 28 -0.35 12.71 5.97
CA GLU A 28 -0.77 13.78 5.06
C GLU A 28 -2.29 14.03 5.11
N ILE A 29 -3.11 12.97 5.09
CA ILE A 29 -4.57 13.05 5.25
C ILE A 29 -4.93 13.77 6.55
N ALA A 30 -4.25 13.42 7.65
CA ALA A 30 -4.49 14.01 8.96
C ALA A 30 -4.08 15.49 9.02
N GLY A 31 -3.04 15.89 8.29
CA GLY A 31 -2.57 17.26 8.18
C GLY A 31 -3.29 18.13 7.14
N THR A 32 -4.24 17.56 6.39
CA THR A 32 -4.89 18.26 5.27
C THR A 32 -6.24 18.87 5.66
N ASP A 33 -6.31 20.20 5.66
CA ASP A 33 -7.53 20.95 5.96
C ASP A 33 -8.53 20.96 4.79
N SER A 34 -8.02 21.11 3.56
CA SER A 34 -8.84 21.14 2.35
C SER A 34 -9.59 19.82 2.17
N LYS A 35 -10.92 19.89 2.16
CA LYS A 35 -11.77 18.72 2.04
C LYS A 35 -11.54 17.99 0.71
N ASP A 36 -11.49 18.72 -0.40
CA ASP A 36 -11.33 18.12 -1.72
C ASP A 36 -9.98 17.41 -1.86
N LEU A 37 -8.91 18.01 -1.32
CA LEU A 37 -7.59 17.37 -1.29
C LEU A 37 -7.60 16.12 -0.41
N ARG A 38 -8.19 16.20 0.78
CA ARG A 38 -8.29 15.07 1.71
C ARG A 38 -9.11 13.91 1.13
N ASP A 39 -10.17 14.20 0.39
CA ASP A 39 -11.00 13.19 -0.24
C ASP A 39 -10.22 12.49 -1.38
N ALA A 40 -9.43 13.21 -2.18
CA ALA A 40 -8.53 12.62 -3.16
C ALA A 40 -7.47 11.71 -2.52
N LEU A 41 -6.83 12.14 -1.43
CA LEU A 41 -5.86 11.34 -0.68
C LEU A 41 -6.48 10.04 -0.11
N LYS A 42 -7.76 10.09 0.29
CA LYS A 42 -8.48 8.89 0.76
C LYS A 42 -8.78 7.90 -0.37
N GLU A 43 -9.07 8.38 -1.58
CA GLU A 43 -9.23 7.50 -2.74
C GLU A 43 -7.93 6.74 -3.04
N GLU A 44 -6.80 7.43 -2.95
CA GLU A 44 -5.48 6.81 -3.06
C GLU A 44 -5.22 5.81 -1.93
N GLU A 45 -5.60 6.12 -0.69
CA GLU A 45 -5.49 5.20 0.46
C GLU A 45 -6.28 3.90 0.20
N VAL A 46 -7.49 4.00 -0.33
CA VAL A 46 -8.34 2.85 -0.68
C VAL A 46 -7.69 2.01 -1.78
N PHE A 47 -7.12 2.65 -2.80
CA PHE A 47 -6.42 1.99 -3.88
C PHE A 47 -5.22 1.18 -3.38
N ILE A 48 -4.35 1.79 -2.55
CA ILE A 48 -3.17 1.14 -1.97
C ILE A 48 -3.57 -0.04 -1.09
N LYS A 49 -4.57 0.11 -0.22
CA LYS A 49 -5.14 -1.00 0.57
C LYS A 49 -5.63 -2.14 -0.32
N GLY A 50 -6.22 -1.82 -1.47
CA GLY A 50 -6.62 -2.79 -2.48
C GLY A 50 -5.46 -3.54 -3.14
N LEU A 51 -4.33 -2.87 -3.39
CA LEU A 51 -3.10 -3.52 -3.87
C LEU A 51 -2.48 -4.43 -2.81
N LEU A 52 -2.34 -3.95 -1.58
CA LEU A 52 -1.73 -4.70 -0.47
C LEU A 52 -2.46 -6.01 -0.14
N ARG A 53 -3.79 -6.06 -0.33
CA ARG A 53 -4.58 -7.29 -0.19
C ARG A 53 -4.31 -8.34 -1.28
N ARG A 54 -3.80 -7.92 -2.44
CA ARG A 54 -3.49 -8.80 -3.59
C ARG A 54 -2.04 -9.26 -3.62
N LEU A 55 -1.15 -8.56 -2.91
CA LEU A 55 0.25 -8.95 -2.77
C LEU A 55 0.38 -10.09 -1.74
N PRO A 56 1.34 -11.01 -1.91
CA PRO A 56 1.61 -12.05 -0.93
C PRO A 56 1.99 -11.43 0.42
N VAL A 57 1.57 -12.05 1.52
CA VAL A 57 1.99 -11.67 2.88
C VAL A 57 3.32 -12.39 3.15
N GLU A 58 4.23 -11.74 3.89
CA GLU A 58 5.48 -12.37 4.34
C GLU A 58 5.07 -13.62 5.16
N ASP A 59 5.30 -14.81 4.61
CA ASP A 59 4.98 -16.07 5.26
C ASP A 59 6.09 -16.32 6.28
N VAL A 60 5.93 -15.74 7.48
CA VAL A 60 6.88 -15.93 8.58
C VAL A 60 6.81 -17.40 8.99
N ARG A 61 7.60 -18.23 8.32
CA ARG A 61 7.92 -19.58 8.79
C ARG A 61 8.76 -19.43 10.05
N VAL A 62 8.07 -19.37 11.19
CA VAL A 62 8.69 -19.63 12.49
C VAL A 62 9.08 -21.11 12.48
N THR A 63 10.33 -21.38 12.11
CA THR A 63 10.94 -22.69 12.34
C THR A 63 11.18 -22.80 13.85
N VAL A 64 10.28 -23.49 14.55
CA VAL A 64 10.49 -23.95 15.94
C VAL A 64 11.34 -25.22 15.92
#